data_AF-A0A5R9A9K7-F1
#
_entry.id   AF-A0A5R9A9K7-F1
#
_cell.length_a   1.000
_cell.length_b   1.000
_cell.length_c   1.000
_cell.angle_alpha   90.00
_cell.angle_beta   90.00
_cell.angle_gamma   90.00
#
_symmetry.space_group_name_H-M   'P 1'
#
loop_
_entity.id
_entity.type
_entity.pdbx_description
1 polymer ?
#
loop_
_entity_poly.entity_id
_entity_poly.type
_entity_poly.pdbx_seq_one_letter_code
_entity_poly.pdbx_strand_id
1 'polypeptide(L)' 'MTENIKQMFSKMNDETRQEALECLLTEFNQESTKQIRKNWIIGGRIPENHQERIVRIFQNLLRTQIYKTNEIKVNL' A
#
# COMPACT_ATOMS: atom_id res chain seq x y z
N MET A 1 14.76 -0.06 1.39
CA MET A 1 13.49 0.31 0.71
C MET A 1 12.28 -0.38 1.35
N THR A 2 12.40 -1.63 1.80
CA THR A 2 11.39 -2.33 2.63
C THR A 2 10.85 -1.53 3.82
N GLU A 3 11.71 -0.92 4.64
CA GLU A 3 11.24 -0.15 5.81
C GLU A 3 10.41 1.07 5.42
N ASN A 4 10.77 1.74 4.32
CA ASN A 4 9.95 2.82 3.77
C ASN A 4 8.57 2.33 3.34
N ILE A 5 8.49 1.16 2.68
CA ILE A 5 7.22 0.54 2.29
C ILE A 5 6.35 0.24 3.53
N LYS A 6 6.95 -0.28 4.61
CA LYS A 6 6.26 -0.53 5.89
C LYS A 6 5.69 0.76 6.48
N GLN A 7 6.51 1.82 6.53
CA GLN A 7 6.08 3.12 7.05
C GLN A 7 5.01 3.78 6.20
N MET A 8 5.04 3.61 4.88
CA MET A 8 3.97 4.09 4.00
C MET A 8 2.66 3.35 4.25
N PHE A 9 2.71 2.03 4.40
CA PHE A 9 1.54 1.21 4.68
C PHE A 9 0.90 1.54 6.04
N SER A 10 1.72 1.88 7.05
CA SER A 10 1.18 2.26 8.37
C SER A 10 0.42 3.59 8.34
N LYS A 11 0.77 4.51 7.42
CA LYS A 11 0.09 5.81 7.22
C LYS A 11 -1.23 5.70 6.45
N MET A 12 -1.49 4.58 5.80
CA MET A 12 -2.76 4.33 5.11
C MET A 12 -3.88 4.04 6.11
N ASN A 13 -5.09 4.53 5.81
CA ASN A 13 -6.32 4.13 6.51
C ASN A 13 -6.74 2.71 6.08
N ASP A 14 -7.76 2.14 6.72
CA ASP A 14 -8.11 0.73 6.49
C ASP A 14 -8.61 0.45 5.07
N GLU A 15 -9.36 1.38 4.47
CA GLU A 15 -9.79 1.30 3.05
C GLU A 15 -8.57 1.29 2.12
N THR A 16 -7.66 2.25 2.27
CA THR A 16 -6.47 2.40 1.44
C THR A 16 -5.50 1.23 1.63
N ARG A 17 -5.43 0.65 2.83
CA ARG A 17 -4.64 -0.57 3.09
C ARG A 17 -5.20 -1.77 2.35
N GLN A 18 -6.53 -1.91 2.31
CA GLN A 18 -7.17 -2.99 1.57
C GLN A 18 -6.92 -2.84 0.08
N GLU A 19 -7.13 -1.63 -0.46
CA GLU A 19 -6.85 -1.29 -1.86
C GLU A 19 -5.36 -1.57 -2.21
N ALA A 20 -4.44 -1.15 -1.34
CA ALA A 20 -3.01 -1.42 -1.51
C ALA A 20 -2.72 -2.92 -1.64
N LEU A 21 -3.31 -3.76 -0.78
CA LEU A 21 -3.09 -5.22 -0.84
C LEU A 21 -3.67 -5.84 -2.11
N GLU A 22 -4.81 -5.34 -2.59
CA GLU A 22 -5.45 -5.80 -3.84
C GLU A 22 -4.63 -5.39 -5.07
N CYS A 23 -4.10 -4.16 -5.10
CA CYS A 23 -3.16 -3.72 -6.13
C CYS A 23 -1.92 -4.62 -6.17
N LEU A 24 -1.32 -4.92 -5.02
CA LEU A 24 -0.16 -5.81 -4.95
C LEU A 24 -0.49 -7.23 -5.41
N LEU A 25 -1.67 -7.73 -5.05
CA LEU A 25 -2.12 -9.06 -5.47
C LEU A 25 -2.18 -9.16 -6.98
N THR A 26 -2.80 -8.16 -7.61
CA THR A 26 -3.02 -8.14 -9.06
C THR A 26 -1.73 -7.85 -9.83
N GLU A 27 -0.97 -6.84 -9.42
CA GLU A 27 0.25 -6.40 -10.10
C GLU A 27 1.33 -7.49 -10.11
N PHE A 28 1.45 -8.26 -9.03
CA PHE A 28 2.51 -9.27 -8.86
C PHE A 28 1.99 -10.71 -8.90
N ASN A 29 0.76 -10.91 -9.39
CA ASN A 29 0.10 -12.22 -9.51
C ASN A 29 0.25 -13.09 -8.24
N GLN A 30 0.02 -12.50 -7.07
CA GLN A 30 0.13 -13.20 -5.79
C GLN A 30 -1.15 -13.97 -5.48
N GLU A 31 -1.04 -15.02 -4.67
CA GLU A 31 -2.18 -15.90 -4.37
C GLU A 31 -3.16 -15.29 -3.35
N SER A 32 -2.67 -14.42 -2.46
CA SER A 32 -3.49 -13.93 -1.35
C SER A 32 -3.00 -12.62 -0.74
N THR A 33 -3.93 -11.69 -0.52
CA THR A 33 -3.69 -10.44 0.23
C THR A 33 -3.21 -10.71 1.65
N LYS A 34 -3.66 -11.81 2.29
CA LYS A 34 -3.21 -12.22 3.63
C LYS A 34 -1.73 -12.62 3.61
N GLN A 35 -1.30 -13.35 2.58
CA GLN A 35 0.10 -13.73 2.43
C GLN A 35 0.99 -12.51 2.16
N ILE A 36 0.55 -11.60 1.28
CA ILE A 36 1.26 -10.34 1.02
C ILE A 36 1.43 -9.56 2.32
N ARG A 37 0.34 -9.35 3.08
CA ARG A 37 0.40 -8.64 4.36
C ARG A 37 1.37 -9.30 5.33
N LYS A 38 1.29 -10.63 5.51
CA LYS A 38 2.14 -11.36 6.45
C LYS A 38 3.60 -11.37 6.02
N ASN A 39 3.89 -11.72 4.77
CA ASN A 39 5.25 -11.99 4.31
C ASN A 39 5.97 -10.70 3.90
N TRP A 40 5.30 -9.84 3.15
CA TRP A 40 5.90 -8.63 2.59
C TRP A 40 5.81 -7.48 3.58
N ILE A 41 4.59 -7.15 4.04
CA ILE A 41 4.39 -5.97 4.89
C ILE A 41 4.91 -6.22 6.31
N ILE A 42 4.49 -7.29 6.98
CA ILE A 42 4.92 -7.56 8.36
C ILE A 42 6.33 -8.17 8.36
N GLY A 43 6.53 -9.22 7.58
CA GLY A 43 7.77 -9.99 7.51
C GLY A 43 8.92 -9.30 6.77
N GLY A 44 8.66 -8.24 6.00
CA GLY A 44 9.69 -7.50 5.26
C GLY A 44 10.35 -8.27 4.10
N ARG A 45 9.78 -9.40 3.69
CA ARG A 45 10.33 -10.29 2.66
C ARG A 45 9.85 -9.89 1.27
N ILE A 46 10.16 -8.66 0.86
CA ILE A 46 9.74 -8.08 -0.42
C ILE A 46 10.86 -8.30 -1.45
N PRO A 47 10.59 -8.96 -2.59
CA PRO A 47 11.57 -9.09 -3.68
C PRO A 47 12.09 -7.71 -4.13
N GLU A 48 13.41 -7.54 -4.26
CA GLU A 48 14.03 -6.24 -4.55
C GLU A 48 13.52 -5.61 -5.85
N ASN A 49 13.33 -6.43 -6.89
CA ASN A 49 12.77 -6.02 -8.18
C ASN A 49 11.31 -5.50 -8.10
N HIS A 50 10.58 -5.80 -7.02
CA HIS A 50 9.23 -5.30 -6.81
C HIS A 50 9.20 -4.02 -5.97
N GLN A 51 10.22 -3.76 -5.14
CA GLN A 51 10.17 -2.72 -4.11
C GLN A 51 9.95 -1.32 -4.68
N GLU A 52 10.60 -0.96 -5.79
CA GLU A 52 10.41 0.36 -6.42
C GLU A 52 8.97 0.54 -6.92
N ARG A 53 8.41 -0.48 -7.57
CA ARG A 53 7.04 -0.46 -8.09
C ARG A 53 6.02 -0.34 -6.95
N ILE A 54 6.25 -1.06 -5.85
CA ILE A 54 5.42 -1.00 -4.65
C ILE A 54 5.42 0.42 -4.06
N VAL A 55 6.58 1.07 -3.98
CA VAL A 55 6.65 2.46 -3.51
C VAL A 55 5.82 3.39 -4.38
N ARG A 56 5.88 3.27 -5.71
CA ARG A 56 5.08 4.09 -6.63
C ARG A 56 3.58 3.89 -6.41
N ILE A 57 3.13 2.64 -6.26
CA ILE A 57 1.73 2.31 -5.96
C ILE A 57 1.32 2.97 -4.64
N PHE A 58 2.11 2.79 -3.58
CA PHE A 58 1.77 3.31 -2.25
C PHE A 58 1.78 4.84 -2.21
N GLN A 59 2.67 5.50 -2.95
CA GLN A 59 2.70 6.97 -3.06
C GLN A 59 1.42 7.49 -3.71
N ASN A 60 0.95 6.83 -4.78
CA ASN A 60 -0.28 7.21 -5.46
C ASN A 60 -1.50 7.03 -4.55
N LEU A 61 -1.59 5.89 -3.85
CA LEU A 61 -2.68 5.62 -2.91
C LEU A 61 -2.73 6.62 -1.75
N LEU A 62 -1.57 6.93 -1.14
CA LEU A 62 -1.51 7.95 -0.09
C LEU A 62 -1.91 9.35 -0.59
N ARG A 63 -1.55 9.72 -1.82
CA ARG A 63 -1.99 10.98 -2.43
C ARG A 63 -3.51 11.00 -2.60
N THR A 64 -4.09 9.93 -3.12
CA THR A 64 -5.55 9.79 -3.28
C THR A 64 -6.27 9.86 -1.93
N GLN A 65 -5.77 9.17 -0.91
CA GLN A 65 -6.32 9.22 0.45
C GLN A 65 -6.35 10.66 0.99
N ILE A 66 -5.25 11.39 0.85
CA ILE A 66 -5.14 12.79 1.30
C ILE A 66 -6.14 13.67 0.54
N TYR A 67 -6.25 13.50 -0.78
CA TYR A 67 -7.20 14.24 -1.60
C TYR A 67 -8.65 14.00 -1.16
N LYS A 68 -9.09 12.74 -1.07
CA LYS A 68 -10.42 12.36 -0.57
C LYS A 68 -10.71 12.94 0.83
N THR A 69 -9.72 12.87 1.73
CA THR A 69 -9.85 13.42 3.10
C THR A 69 -10.05 14.94 3.08
N ASN A 70 -9.35 15.65 2.21
CA ASN A 70 -9.47 17.10 2.09
C ASN A 70 -10.79 17.52 1.42
N GLU A 71 -11.28 16.77 0.42
CA GLU A 71 -12.59 17.01 -0.18
C GLU A 71 -13.71 16.89 0.85
N ILE A 72 -13.65 15.87 1.72
CA ILE A 72 -14.61 15.72 2.83
C ILE A 72 -14.56 16.94 3.76
N LYS A 73 -13.37 17.44 4.10
CA LYS A 73 -13.22 18.62 4.97
C LYS A 73 -13.75 19.92 4.35
N VAL A 74 -13.69 20.08 3.04
CA VAL A 74 -14.21 21.28 2.35
C VAL A 74 -15.73 21.25 2.27
N ASN A 75 -16.34 20.06 2.21
CA ASN A 75 -17.78 19.86 2.08
C ASN A 75 -18.52 19.68 3.42
N LEU A 76 -17.82 19.81 4.55
CA LEU A 76 -18.37 19.78 5.92
C LEU A 76 -18.50 21.20 6.48
#